data_AF-D5CLT5-F1
#
_entry.id   AF-D5CLT5-F1
#
_cell.length_a   1.000
_cell.length_b   1.000
_cell.length_c   1.000
_cell.angle_alpha   90.00
_cell.angle_beta   90.00
_cell.angle_gamma   90.00
#
_symmetry.space_group_name_H-M   'P 1'
#
loop_
_entity.id
_entity.type
_entity.pdbx_description
1 polymer ?
#
loop_
_entity_poly.entity_id
_entity_poly.type
_entity_poly.pdbx_seq_one_letter_code
_entity_poly.pdbx_strand_id
1 'polypeptide(L)'
;MSNNNWVTKHITRLVLLMMIGVGMDANAGLFGIGGASWKEEALQPDGQKIMVERNVVRKGNHEIGQRPPIGNQSLTFSIPNTGERVTWEDSYSEDVGGGNFNPMLLGVQKNTAYVLASPAGCLSYNKWGRPNPPYVIFKYEAKQWQRIQLQELPAEFKSPNLVISSPDDAAEEATHGILMADKISELNTGFQQPVYMSILREPLAASGQGSCPELVYYKGAWIGPGDSIGKRMMDRIKK
;
A
#
# COMPACT_ATOMS: atom_id res chain seq x y z
N MET A 1 -20.69 60.16 28.68
CA MET A 1 -19.99 58.93 29.10
C MET A 1 -20.42 57.82 28.17
N SER A 2 -19.43 57.11 27.62
CA SER A 2 -19.50 56.26 26.43
C SER A 2 -20.30 54.97 26.64
N ASN A 3 -21.08 54.67 25.59
CA ASN A 3 -21.57 53.39 25.09
C ASN A 3 -20.72 52.16 25.45
N ASN A 4 -21.39 51.03 25.77
CA ASN A 4 -21.01 49.66 25.38
C ASN A 4 -22.00 48.63 25.95
N ASN A 5 -23.08 48.32 25.23
CA ASN A 5 -23.97 47.17 25.54
C ASN A 5 -24.62 46.60 24.27
N TRP A 6 -23.83 46.41 23.20
CA TRP A 6 -24.34 45.93 21.90
C TRP A 6 -23.58 44.74 21.30
N VAL A 7 -22.50 44.24 21.94
CA VAL A 7 -21.61 43.24 21.32
C VAL A 7 -21.89 41.79 21.74
N THR A 8 -22.75 41.52 22.72
CA THR A 8 -22.92 40.16 23.28
C THR A 8 -24.26 39.50 22.94
N LYS A 9 -24.66 39.47 21.66
CA LYS A 9 -25.86 38.70 21.27
C LYS A 9 -25.81 37.87 19.98
N HIS A 10 -24.66 37.68 19.33
CA HIS A 10 -24.57 36.94 18.06
C HIS A 10 -23.43 35.91 17.94
N ILE A 11 -23.01 35.25 19.03
CA ILE A 11 -22.00 34.17 18.95
C ILE A 11 -22.54 32.88 19.56
N THR A 12 -23.58 32.29 18.96
CA THR A 12 -23.86 30.84 19.11
C THR A 12 -24.80 30.38 18.01
N ARG A 13 -24.29 30.27 16.77
CA ARG A 13 -24.88 29.52 15.64
C ARG A 13 -24.04 29.76 14.39
N LEU A 14 -22.98 28.98 14.21
CA LEU A 14 -22.39 28.61 12.90
C LEU A 14 -21.20 27.66 13.15
N VAL A 15 -21.50 26.45 13.61
CA VAL A 15 -20.63 25.29 13.38
C VAL A 15 -21.03 24.79 12.00
N LEU A 16 -20.38 25.28 10.95
CA LEU A 16 -20.65 24.82 9.59
C LEU A 16 -19.38 24.96 8.74
N LEU A 17 -18.86 23.79 8.34
CA LEU A 17 -18.06 23.55 7.14
C LEU A 17 -16.83 24.46 6.90
N MET A 18 -15.70 24.10 7.52
CA MET A 18 -14.38 24.30 6.91
C MET A 18 -13.82 22.95 6.47
N MET A 19 -14.43 22.35 5.45
CA MET A 19 -13.71 21.45 4.58
C MET A 19 -12.86 22.32 3.65
N ILE A 20 -11.62 22.58 4.06
CA ILE A 20 -10.61 23.13 3.16
C ILE A 20 -10.34 22.02 2.14
N GLY A 21 -11.10 22.04 1.05
CA GLY A 21 -10.74 21.38 -0.18
C GLY A 21 -9.51 22.07 -0.73
N VAL A 22 -8.32 21.59 -0.36
CA VAL A 22 -7.14 21.80 -1.19
C VAL A 22 -7.36 20.92 -2.40
N GLY A 23 -7.87 21.53 -3.47
CA GLY A 23 -7.77 20.97 -4.81
C GLY A 23 -6.28 20.85 -5.13
N MET A 24 -5.72 19.67 -4.89
CA MET A 24 -4.41 19.33 -5.41
C MET A 24 -4.66 18.88 -6.84
N ASP A 25 -4.20 19.71 -7.77
CA ASP A 25 -4.13 19.40 -9.19
C ASP A 25 -3.52 18.01 -9.39
N ALA A 26 -4.17 17.21 -10.22
CA ALA A 26 -3.59 15.99 -10.75
C ALA A 26 -2.47 16.40 -11.72
N ASN A 27 -1.27 16.66 -11.20
CA ASN A 27 -0.02 16.32 -11.87
C ASN A 27 1.21 16.58 -10.98
N ALA A 28 2.07 15.55 -10.94
CA ALA A 28 3.44 15.51 -10.45
C ALA A 28 3.65 15.62 -8.92
N GLY A 29 4.37 14.63 -8.39
CA GLY A 29 4.52 14.37 -6.96
C GLY A 29 4.96 15.55 -6.09
N LEU A 30 4.51 15.52 -4.83
CA LEU A 30 4.76 16.48 -3.76
C LEU A 30 6.26 16.66 -3.38
N PHE A 31 7.20 16.12 -4.18
CA PHE A 31 8.64 16.30 -4.02
C PHE A 31 9.43 16.50 -5.33
N GLY A 32 8.80 16.78 -6.47
CA GLY A 32 9.54 17.09 -7.72
C GLY A 32 10.40 15.94 -8.26
N ILE A 33 10.14 14.71 -7.83
CA ILE A 33 10.73 13.48 -8.36
C ILE A 33 9.61 12.82 -9.18
N GLY A 34 9.85 12.58 -10.47
CA GLY A 34 8.84 12.04 -11.39
C GLY A 34 8.11 10.84 -10.80
N GLY A 35 6.78 10.90 -10.79
CA GLY A 35 5.92 9.89 -10.18
C GLY A 35 4.44 10.24 -10.38
N ALA A 36 3.59 9.22 -10.33
CA ALA A 36 2.15 9.35 -10.44
C ALA A 36 1.53 9.50 -9.04
N SER A 37 0.50 10.33 -8.92
CA SER A 37 -0.27 10.49 -7.68
C SER A 37 -1.76 10.62 -8.01
N TRP A 38 -2.59 9.91 -7.27
CA TRP A 38 -4.05 9.94 -7.41
C TRP A 38 -4.70 9.56 -6.07
N LYS A 39 -6.03 9.56 -6.05
CA LYS A 39 -6.80 9.14 -4.87
C LYS A 39 -7.59 7.87 -5.16
N GLU A 40 -7.69 6.98 -4.18
CA GLU A 40 -8.50 5.78 -4.17
C GLU A 40 -9.53 5.85 -3.03
N GLU A 41 -10.79 5.50 -3.30
CA GLU A 41 -11.81 5.30 -2.27
C GLU A 41 -11.73 3.88 -1.68
N ALA A 42 -11.06 3.74 -0.54
CA ALA A 42 -10.99 2.47 0.18
C ALA A 42 -12.28 2.23 0.97
N LEU A 43 -13.18 1.40 0.41
CA LEU A 43 -14.43 0.99 1.07
C LEU A 43 -14.15 0.08 2.27
N GLN A 44 -14.65 0.48 3.44
CA GLN A 44 -14.51 -0.22 4.70
C GLN A 44 -15.67 -1.23 4.90
N PRO A 45 -15.51 -2.24 5.78
CA PRO A 45 -16.55 -3.23 6.05
C PRO A 45 -17.88 -2.67 6.58
N ASP A 46 -17.85 -1.50 7.23
CA ASP A 46 -19.04 -0.80 7.75
C ASP A 46 -19.70 0.13 6.71
N GLY A 47 -19.19 0.16 5.47
CA GLY A 47 -19.67 1.02 4.39
C GLY A 47 -19.05 2.42 4.38
N GLN A 48 -18.23 2.77 5.36
CA GLN A 48 -17.46 4.02 5.32
C GLN A 48 -16.44 3.98 4.17
N LYS A 49 -16.17 5.13 3.58
CA LYS A 49 -15.13 5.29 2.57
C LYS A 49 -13.98 6.10 3.14
N ILE A 50 -12.76 5.60 2.98
CA ILE A 50 -11.54 6.34 3.32
C ILE A 50 -10.91 6.81 2.01
N MET A 51 -10.67 8.11 1.91
CA MET A 51 -9.94 8.67 0.78
C MET A 51 -8.44 8.46 0.98
N VAL A 52 -7.82 7.69 0.10
CA VAL A 52 -6.40 7.33 0.17
C VAL A 52 -5.67 8.02 -0.96
N GLU A 53 -4.70 8.85 -0.64
CA GLU A 53 -3.76 9.38 -1.62
C GLU A 53 -2.66 8.34 -1.84
N ARG A 54 -2.53 7.85 -3.08
CA ARG A 54 -1.50 6.89 -3.46
C ARG A 54 -0.48 7.57 -4.34
N ASN A 55 0.79 7.39 -4.00
CA ASN A 55 1.91 7.87 -4.80
C ASN A 55 2.78 6.70 -5.25
N VAL A 56 3.25 6.74 -6.50
CA VAL A 56 4.14 5.74 -7.08
C VAL A 56 5.27 6.44 -7.84
N VAL A 57 6.49 6.00 -7.57
CA VAL A 57 7.71 6.39 -8.31
C VAL A 57 8.33 5.12 -8.87
N ARG A 58 8.47 5.06 -10.20
CA ARG A 58 9.09 3.93 -10.90
C ARG A 58 10.60 4.12 -10.99
N LYS A 59 11.36 3.09 -10.62
CA LYS A 59 12.82 3.06 -10.67
C LYS A 59 13.30 1.62 -10.69
N GLY A 60 14.40 1.36 -11.38
CA GLY A 60 15.06 0.07 -11.41
C GLY A 60 15.45 -0.32 -12.83
N ASN A 61 16.23 -1.39 -12.93
CA ASN A 61 16.58 -1.98 -14.22
C ASN A 61 15.33 -2.58 -14.86
N HIS A 62 15.21 -2.40 -16.17
CA HIS A 62 14.12 -2.93 -16.98
C HIS A 62 14.63 -3.17 -18.41
N GLU A 63 13.93 -4.04 -19.13
CA GLU A 63 14.23 -4.30 -20.54
C GLU A 63 13.83 -3.10 -21.41
N ILE A 64 14.51 -2.91 -22.53
CA ILE A 64 14.17 -1.84 -23.48
C ILE A 64 12.73 -2.04 -23.97
N GLY A 65 11.90 -1.00 -23.83
CA GLY A 65 10.49 -1.02 -24.19
C GLY A 65 9.54 -1.47 -23.06
N GLN A 66 10.07 -1.89 -21.90
CA GLN A 66 9.29 -2.14 -20.69
C GLN A 66 9.29 -0.91 -19.77
N ARG A 67 8.26 -0.76 -18.93
CA ARG A 67 8.29 0.25 -17.87
C ARG A 67 9.20 -0.21 -16.73
N PRO A 68 9.95 0.70 -16.08
CA PRO A 68 10.66 0.35 -14.84
C PRO A 68 9.68 -0.19 -13.79
N PRO A 69 10.12 -1.07 -12.89
CA PRO A 69 9.29 -1.52 -11.78
C PRO A 69 8.94 -0.34 -10.87
N ILE A 70 7.91 -0.52 -10.04
CA ILE A 70 7.62 0.39 -8.93
C ILE A 70 8.81 0.33 -7.99
N GLY A 71 9.46 1.48 -7.77
CA GLY A 71 10.59 1.59 -6.86
C GLY A 71 10.13 2.03 -5.48
N ASN A 72 9.43 3.16 -5.41
CA ASN A 72 8.86 3.69 -4.18
C ASN A 72 7.35 3.85 -4.34
N GLN A 73 6.62 3.66 -3.25
CA GLN A 73 5.20 3.95 -3.19
C GLN A 73 4.78 4.32 -1.78
N SER A 74 3.69 5.07 -1.67
CA SER A 74 3.09 5.40 -0.38
C SER A 74 1.57 5.44 -0.45
N LEU A 75 0.94 5.23 0.71
CA LEU A 75 -0.48 5.41 0.95
C LEU A 75 -0.64 6.43 2.07
N THR A 76 -1.29 7.56 1.80
CA THR A 76 -1.56 8.60 2.78
C THR A 76 -3.06 8.81 2.96
N PHE A 77 -3.52 8.79 4.21
CA PHE A 77 -4.95 8.90 4.54
C PHE A 77 -5.12 9.48 5.96
N SER A 78 -6.35 9.88 6.30
CA SER A 78 -6.70 10.29 7.65
C SER A 78 -7.52 9.20 8.36
N ILE A 79 -7.19 8.89 9.61
CA ILE A 79 -7.98 8.01 10.46
C ILE A 79 -9.32 8.73 10.77
N PRO A 80 -10.49 8.17 10.42
CA PRO A 80 -11.76 8.90 10.46
C PRO A 80 -12.13 9.51 11.82
N ASN A 81 -11.90 8.77 12.91
CA ASN A 81 -12.32 9.20 14.26
C ASN A 81 -11.36 10.20 14.92
N THR A 82 -10.10 10.25 14.49
CA THR A 82 -9.07 11.10 15.10
C THR A 82 -8.63 12.25 14.19
N GLY A 83 -8.90 12.15 12.89
CA GLY A 83 -8.36 13.05 11.87
C GLY A 83 -6.85 12.92 11.65
N GLU A 84 -6.18 12.00 12.37
CA GLU A 84 -4.74 11.81 12.28
C GLU A 84 -4.35 11.38 10.86
N ARG A 85 -3.48 12.16 10.23
CA ARG A 85 -2.94 11.85 8.91
C ARG A 85 -1.78 10.87 9.06
N VAL A 86 -1.87 9.73 8.38
CA VAL A 86 -0.93 8.62 8.44
C VAL A 86 -0.44 8.32 7.04
N THR A 87 0.86 8.00 6.92
CA THR A 87 1.48 7.56 5.67
C THR A 87 2.13 6.19 5.88
N TRP A 88 1.75 5.22 5.06
CA TRP A 88 2.47 3.95 4.90
C TRP A 88 3.39 4.06 3.68
N GLU A 89 4.61 3.53 3.77
CA GLU A 89 5.63 3.65 2.73
C GLU A 89 6.27 2.29 2.41
N ASP A 90 6.53 2.06 1.13
CA ASP A 90 7.40 1.01 0.63
C ASP A 90 8.48 1.65 -0.25
N SER A 91 9.72 1.47 0.15
CA SER A 91 10.89 2.11 -0.46
C SER A 91 11.68 1.12 -1.30
N TYR A 92 12.38 1.65 -2.31
CA TYR A 92 13.23 0.85 -3.19
C TYR A 92 14.26 0.04 -2.39
N SER A 93 14.35 -1.23 -2.75
CA SER A 93 15.21 -2.19 -2.08
C SER A 93 16.22 -2.75 -3.07
N GLU A 94 17.51 -2.42 -2.89
CA GLU A 94 18.59 -2.81 -3.82
C GLU A 94 18.71 -4.33 -4.02
N ASP A 95 18.51 -5.11 -2.95
CA ASP A 95 18.51 -6.57 -3.02
C ASP A 95 17.35 -7.13 -3.84
N VAL A 96 16.20 -6.46 -3.88
CA VAL A 96 15.02 -6.88 -4.66
C VAL A 96 15.04 -6.26 -6.07
N GLY A 97 15.64 -5.09 -6.23
CA GLY A 97 15.62 -4.31 -7.48
C GLY A 97 14.35 -3.48 -7.69
N GLY A 98 13.58 -3.20 -6.63
CA GLY A 98 12.30 -2.49 -6.69
C GLY A 98 11.66 -2.32 -5.32
N GLY A 99 10.39 -1.91 -5.31
CA GLY A 99 9.52 -1.94 -4.13
C GLY A 99 9.24 -3.38 -3.69
N ASN A 100 8.93 -3.56 -2.41
CA ASN A 100 8.78 -4.87 -1.80
C ASN A 100 7.36 -5.41 -1.90
N PHE A 101 6.37 -4.53 -2.11
CA PHE A 101 4.98 -4.83 -1.81
C PHE A 101 4.03 -4.39 -2.92
N ASN A 102 2.90 -5.07 -3.03
CA ASN A 102 1.72 -4.60 -3.75
C ASN A 102 0.62 -4.42 -2.69
N PRO A 103 0.33 -3.18 -2.25
CA PRO A 103 -0.78 -2.90 -1.34
C PRO A 103 -2.11 -3.28 -1.97
N MET A 104 -2.99 -3.88 -1.16
CA MET A 104 -4.25 -4.44 -1.63
C MET A 104 -5.43 -4.04 -0.76
N LEU A 105 -5.16 -3.78 0.52
CA LEU A 105 -6.18 -3.43 1.48
C LEU A 105 -5.66 -2.35 2.41
N LEU A 106 -6.47 -1.30 2.58
CA LEU A 106 -6.39 -0.37 3.70
C LEU A 106 -7.65 -0.52 4.56
N GLY A 107 -7.46 -0.86 5.83
CA GLY A 107 -8.52 -1.00 6.81
C GLY A 107 -8.31 -0.07 7.99
N VAL A 108 -9.38 0.50 8.54
CA VAL A 108 -9.34 1.14 9.86
C VAL A 108 -10.38 0.48 10.76
N GLN A 109 -9.92 -0.09 11.87
CA GLN A 109 -10.79 -0.59 12.93
C GLN A 109 -10.61 0.31 14.15
N LYS A 110 -11.69 1.00 14.56
CA LYS A 110 -11.67 2.02 15.62
C LYS A 110 -10.70 3.15 15.28
N ASN A 111 -9.50 3.16 15.88
CA ASN A 111 -8.46 4.18 15.67
C ASN A 111 -7.14 3.53 15.19
N THR A 112 -7.19 2.29 14.72
CA THR A 112 -6.01 1.54 14.28
C THR A 112 -6.13 1.27 12.79
N ALA A 113 -5.11 1.69 12.05
CA ALA A 113 -5.02 1.44 10.63
C ALA A 113 -4.24 0.16 10.34
N TYR A 114 -4.61 -0.50 9.25
CA TYR A 114 -4.03 -1.75 8.78
C TYR A 114 -3.77 -1.64 7.29
N VAL A 115 -2.57 -2.00 6.85
CA VAL A 115 -2.26 -2.19 5.43
C VAL A 115 -1.92 -3.66 5.24
N LEU A 116 -2.64 -4.33 4.34
CA LEU A 116 -2.28 -5.65 3.86
C LEU A 116 -1.76 -5.54 2.43
N ALA A 117 -0.60 -6.13 2.21
CA ALA A 117 0.06 -6.17 0.92
C ALA A 117 0.53 -7.58 0.58
N SER A 118 0.63 -7.89 -0.71
CA SER A 118 1.33 -9.09 -1.19
C SER A 118 2.79 -8.74 -1.54
N PRO A 119 3.76 -9.65 -1.38
CA PRO A 119 5.12 -9.40 -1.84
C PRO A 119 5.19 -9.19 -3.36
N ALA A 120 5.92 -8.16 -3.78
CA ALA A 120 6.15 -7.84 -5.19
C ALA A 120 7.17 -8.80 -5.81
N GLY A 121 6.68 -9.95 -6.30
CA GLY A 121 7.48 -10.97 -6.98
C GLY A 121 8.28 -11.90 -6.04
N CYS A 122 9.03 -12.84 -6.63
CA CYS A 122 9.69 -13.92 -5.90
C CYS A 122 10.82 -13.44 -4.97
N LEU A 123 11.54 -12.37 -5.32
CA LEU A 123 12.63 -11.86 -4.47
C LEU A 123 12.06 -11.23 -3.20
N SER A 124 11.04 -10.38 -3.32
CA SER A 124 10.29 -9.87 -2.18
C SER A 124 9.69 -10.99 -1.35
N TYR A 125 9.10 -12.00 -1.98
CA TYR A 125 8.55 -13.16 -1.28
C TYR A 125 9.60 -13.90 -0.43
N ASN A 126 10.79 -14.15 -0.98
CA ASN A 126 11.91 -14.73 -0.23
C ASN A 126 12.38 -13.82 0.90
N LYS A 127 12.56 -12.52 0.62
CA LYS A 127 12.99 -11.51 1.60
C LYS A 127 12.07 -11.43 2.82
N TRP A 128 10.76 -11.48 2.58
CA TRP A 128 9.76 -11.25 3.62
C TRP A 128 9.28 -12.55 4.31
N GLY A 129 10.03 -13.64 4.12
CA GLY A 129 9.86 -14.89 4.87
C GLY A 129 8.83 -15.85 4.27
N ARG A 130 8.55 -15.73 2.97
CA ARG A 130 7.67 -16.63 2.20
C ARG A 130 6.31 -16.88 2.88
N PRO A 131 5.55 -15.82 3.27
CA PRO A 131 4.30 -15.99 4.02
C PRO A 131 3.28 -16.87 3.29
N ASN A 132 2.44 -17.59 4.04
CA ASN A 132 1.34 -18.39 3.47
C ASN A 132 0.06 -18.24 4.32
N PRO A 133 -1.02 -17.62 3.81
CA PRO A 133 -1.15 -16.93 2.51
C PRO A 133 -0.08 -15.84 2.27
N PRO A 134 0.19 -15.43 1.02
CA PRO A 134 1.30 -14.55 0.67
C PRO A 134 1.01 -13.08 1.02
N TYR A 135 0.77 -12.80 2.30
CA TYR A 135 0.48 -11.48 2.83
C TYR A 135 1.57 -11.02 3.80
N VAL A 136 1.89 -9.73 3.72
CA VAL A 136 2.64 -8.99 4.73
C VAL A 136 1.72 -7.88 5.22
N ILE A 137 1.52 -7.84 6.53
CA ILE A 137 0.49 -7.01 7.16
C ILE A 137 1.15 -6.04 8.11
N PHE A 138 0.74 -4.79 8.01
CA PHE A 138 1.23 -3.69 8.82
C PHE A 138 0.09 -3.13 9.65
N LYS A 139 0.32 -2.92 10.94
CA LYS A 139 -0.57 -2.23 11.88
C LYS A 139 0.06 -0.89 12.23
N TYR A 140 -0.73 0.17 12.18
CA TYR A 140 -0.33 1.49 12.68
C TYR A 140 -0.80 1.65 14.13
N GLU A 141 0.14 1.74 15.06
CA GLU A 141 -0.12 1.92 16.48
C GLU A 141 1.01 2.74 17.10
N ALA A 142 0.69 3.56 18.10
CA ALA A 142 1.67 4.42 18.79
C ALA A 142 2.54 5.24 17.82
N LYS A 143 1.92 5.74 16.73
CA LYS A 143 2.55 6.54 15.67
C LYS A 143 3.59 5.80 14.81
N GLN A 144 3.59 4.48 14.81
CA GLN A 144 4.53 3.67 14.06
C GLN A 144 3.83 2.53 13.33
N TRP A 145 4.37 2.16 12.17
CA TRP A 145 3.99 0.96 11.45
C TRP A 145 4.80 -0.23 11.96
N GLN A 146 4.10 -1.29 12.33
CA GLN A 146 4.71 -2.55 12.74
C GLN A 146 4.12 -3.70 11.95
N ARG A 147 4.97 -4.67 11.59
CA ARG A 147 4.52 -5.92 10.96
C ARG A 147 3.79 -6.76 12.01
N ILE A 148 2.62 -7.27 11.66
CA ILE A 148 1.82 -8.17 12.50
C ILE A 148 1.56 -9.50 11.79
N GLN A 149 1.09 -10.49 12.54
CA GLN A 149 0.68 -11.77 12.00
C GLN A 149 -0.74 -11.72 11.42
N LEU A 150 -1.07 -12.67 10.54
CA LEU A 150 -2.39 -12.75 9.88
C LEU A 150 -3.55 -12.92 10.87
N GLN A 151 -3.31 -13.58 12.00
CA GLN A 151 -4.30 -13.79 13.05
C GLN A 151 -4.67 -12.48 13.77
N GLU A 152 -3.80 -11.47 13.71
CA GLU A 152 -4.02 -10.16 14.33
C GLU A 152 -4.77 -9.19 13.41
N LEU A 153 -4.89 -9.49 12.11
CA LEU A 153 -5.68 -8.68 11.18
C LEU A 153 -7.19 -8.86 11.50
N PRO A 154 -7.95 -7.77 11.71
CA PRO A 154 -9.37 -7.86 12.01
C PRO A 154 -10.17 -8.70 11.00
N ALA A 155 -11.10 -9.52 11.51
CA ALA A 155 -11.81 -10.54 10.72
C ALA A 155 -12.85 -9.96 9.75
N GLU A 156 -13.27 -8.72 9.98
CA GLU A 156 -14.15 -7.97 9.09
C GLU A 156 -13.49 -7.59 7.75
N PHE A 157 -12.15 -7.56 7.69
CA PHE A 157 -11.40 -7.35 6.46
C PHE A 157 -11.38 -8.63 5.63
N LYS A 158 -12.28 -8.67 4.64
CA LYS A 158 -12.58 -9.88 3.84
C LYS A 158 -12.15 -9.80 2.38
N SER A 159 -11.96 -8.61 1.83
CA SER A 159 -11.62 -8.42 0.42
C SER A 159 -10.69 -7.22 0.24
N PRO A 160 -9.79 -7.24 -0.77
CA PRO A 160 -9.04 -6.05 -1.19
C PRO A 160 -9.97 -4.86 -1.49
N ASN A 161 -9.49 -3.66 -1.21
CA ASN A 161 -10.21 -2.40 -1.44
C ASN A 161 -9.32 -1.29 -2.01
N LEU A 162 -8.13 -1.66 -2.48
CA LEU A 162 -7.22 -0.83 -3.27
C LEU A 162 -7.00 -1.49 -4.63
N VAL A 163 -6.51 -0.73 -5.61
CA VAL A 163 -6.15 -1.29 -6.93
C VAL A 163 -5.00 -2.29 -6.76
N ILE A 164 -5.22 -3.50 -7.25
CA ILE A 164 -4.25 -4.60 -7.27
C ILE A 164 -3.46 -4.55 -8.58
N SER A 165 -2.14 -4.43 -8.50
CA SER A 165 -1.19 -4.41 -9.63
C SER A 165 -1.32 -3.21 -10.57
N SER A 166 -0.19 -2.72 -11.10
CA SER A 166 -0.12 -1.56 -12.02
C SER A 166 -1.05 -0.39 -11.65
N PRO A 167 -0.99 0.09 -10.40
CA PRO A 167 -2.03 0.95 -9.86
C PRO A 167 -1.99 2.37 -10.48
N ASP A 168 -0.85 2.77 -11.04
CA ASP A 168 -0.67 3.99 -11.83
C ASP A 168 -1.27 3.91 -13.23
N ASP A 169 -1.35 2.73 -13.84
CA ASP A 169 -2.07 2.53 -15.12
C ASP A 169 -3.57 2.68 -14.86
N ALA A 170 -4.08 2.08 -13.79
CA ALA A 170 -5.48 2.23 -13.37
C ALA A 170 -5.85 3.68 -13.04
N ALA A 171 -4.89 4.48 -12.54
CA ALA A 171 -5.09 5.88 -12.23
C ALA A 171 -5.44 6.73 -13.47
N GLU A 172 -5.12 6.27 -14.68
CA GLU A 172 -5.53 6.93 -15.93
C GLU A 172 -7.06 6.90 -16.12
N GLU A 173 -7.77 5.96 -15.47
CA GLU A 173 -9.24 5.86 -15.48
C GLU A 173 -9.90 6.69 -14.37
N ALA A 174 -9.12 7.45 -13.58
CA ALA A 174 -9.63 8.22 -12.46
C ALA A 174 -10.48 9.41 -12.93
N THR A 175 -11.69 9.54 -12.36
CA THR A 175 -12.54 10.71 -12.63
C THR A 175 -12.21 11.80 -11.62
N HIS A 176 -11.80 12.98 -12.11
CA HIS A 176 -11.29 14.08 -11.27
C HIS A 176 -10.12 13.67 -10.35
N GLY A 177 -9.27 12.75 -10.80
CA GLY A 177 -8.12 12.24 -10.02
C GLY A 177 -8.50 11.29 -8.89
N ILE A 178 -9.74 10.79 -8.88
CA ILE A 178 -10.25 9.83 -7.88
C ILE A 178 -10.72 8.55 -8.58
N LEU A 179 -10.22 7.41 -8.08
CA LEU A 179 -10.75 6.08 -8.35
C LEU A 179 -11.77 5.72 -7.28
N MET A 180 -13.03 5.60 -7.70
CA MET A 180 -14.16 5.27 -6.83
C MET A 180 -14.15 3.78 -6.47
N ALA A 181 -14.75 3.44 -5.33
CA ALA A 181 -14.70 2.08 -4.79
C ALA A 181 -15.30 1.01 -5.72
N ASP A 182 -16.37 1.36 -6.46
CA ASP A 182 -17.00 0.52 -7.47
C ASP A 182 -16.06 0.26 -8.65
N LYS A 183 -15.36 1.30 -9.12
CA LYS A 183 -14.35 1.16 -10.18
C LYS A 183 -13.14 0.33 -9.72
N ILE A 184 -12.67 0.53 -8.49
CA ILE A 184 -11.61 -0.31 -7.91
C ILE A 184 -12.05 -1.77 -7.86
N SER A 185 -13.29 -2.04 -7.42
CA SER A 185 -13.85 -3.39 -7.41
C SER A 185 -13.92 -3.98 -8.81
N GLU A 186 -14.34 -3.21 -9.81
CA GLU A 186 -14.38 -3.61 -11.23
C GLU A 186 -12.99 -3.98 -11.75
N LEU A 187 -11.99 -3.12 -11.55
CA LEU A 187 -10.60 -3.34 -11.95
C LEU A 187 -10.01 -4.60 -11.31
N ASN A 188 -10.37 -4.86 -10.05
CA ASN A 188 -9.89 -6.02 -9.33
C ASN A 188 -10.55 -7.34 -9.79
N THR A 189 -11.65 -7.31 -10.57
CA THR A 189 -12.31 -8.55 -11.05
C THR A 189 -11.43 -9.39 -11.98
N GLY A 190 -10.41 -8.81 -12.59
CA GLY A 190 -9.45 -9.55 -13.42
C GLY A 190 -8.57 -10.55 -12.63
N PHE A 191 -8.49 -10.40 -11.31
CA PHE A 191 -7.61 -11.20 -10.44
C PHE A 191 -8.35 -12.40 -9.82
N GLN A 192 -8.42 -13.49 -10.59
CA GLN A 192 -9.17 -14.71 -10.22
C GLN A 192 -8.45 -15.61 -9.20
N GLN A 193 -7.24 -15.26 -8.77
CA GLN A 193 -6.52 -16.02 -7.75
C GLN A 193 -7.23 -15.87 -6.39
N PRO A 194 -7.39 -16.95 -5.59
CA PRO A 194 -8.12 -16.89 -4.32
C PRO A 194 -7.65 -15.80 -3.36
N VAL A 195 -6.34 -15.53 -3.36
CA VAL A 195 -5.67 -14.50 -2.53
C VAL A 195 -6.05 -13.07 -2.88
N TYR A 196 -6.61 -12.85 -4.08
CA TYR A 196 -7.00 -11.54 -4.60
C TYR A 196 -8.52 -11.37 -4.60
N MET A 197 -9.28 -12.46 -4.66
CA MET A 197 -10.73 -12.42 -4.51
C MET A 197 -11.17 -12.20 -3.06
N SER A 198 -10.41 -12.74 -2.10
CA SER A 198 -10.70 -12.63 -0.67
C SER A 198 -9.44 -12.68 0.17
N ILE A 199 -9.49 -12.10 1.37
CA ILE A 199 -8.42 -12.19 2.35
C ILE A 199 -8.50 -13.56 3.03
N LEU A 200 -7.64 -14.47 2.56
CA LEU A 200 -7.54 -15.82 3.11
C LEU A 200 -6.98 -15.78 4.54
N ARG A 201 -7.49 -16.69 5.38
CA ARG A 201 -7.02 -16.88 6.76
C ARG A 201 -6.29 -18.21 6.96
N GLU A 202 -6.56 -19.16 6.07
CA GLU A 202 -5.93 -20.47 6.07
C GLU A 202 -4.79 -20.55 5.05
N PRO A 203 -3.72 -21.30 5.34
CA PRO A 203 -2.64 -21.54 4.39
C PRO A 203 -3.13 -22.19 3.10
N LEU A 204 -2.53 -21.80 1.97
CA LEU A 204 -2.77 -22.47 0.69
C LEU A 204 -2.01 -23.80 0.62
N ALA A 205 -2.68 -24.83 0.11
CA ALA A 205 -2.16 -26.20 -0.02
C ALA A 205 -0.95 -26.31 -0.96
N ALA A 206 -0.87 -25.43 -1.96
CA ALA A 206 0.34 -25.12 -2.70
C ALA A 206 0.72 -23.69 -2.30
N SER A 207 1.89 -23.50 -1.70
CA SER A 207 2.38 -22.20 -1.22
C SER A 207 2.04 -21.11 -2.23
N GLY A 208 1.38 -20.02 -1.81
CA GLY A 208 0.65 -19.07 -2.67
C GLY A 208 1.39 -18.35 -3.80
N GLN A 209 2.65 -18.72 -4.04
CA GLN A 209 3.43 -18.44 -5.24
C GLN A 209 4.23 -19.71 -5.63
N GLY A 210 3.55 -20.83 -5.84
CA GLY A 210 4.13 -22.19 -5.90
C GLY A 210 5.20 -22.44 -6.97
N SER A 211 5.51 -21.44 -7.79
CA SER A 211 6.60 -21.43 -8.77
C SER A 211 7.86 -20.66 -8.31
N CYS A 212 7.80 -19.88 -7.23
CA CYS A 212 8.94 -19.08 -6.78
C CYS A 212 9.99 -19.97 -6.10
N PRO A 213 11.22 -20.07 -6.65
CA PRO A 213 12.28 -20.84 -6.02
C PRO A 213 12.59 -20.27 -4.63
N GLU A 214 12.96 -21.16 -3.72
CA GLU A 214 13.53 -20.74 -2.44
C GLU A 214 14.93 -20.17 -2.68
N LEU A 215 15.15 -18.95 -2.18
CA LEU A 215 16.39 -18.22 -2.35
C LEU A 215 16.78 -17.58 -1.01
N VAL A 216 18.08 -17.49 -0.78
CA VAL A 216 18.66 -16.77 0.36
C VAL A 216 19.53 -15.63 -0.15
N TYR A 217 19.47 -14.48 0.52
CA TYR A 217 20.33 -13.35 0.17
C TYR A 217 21.71 -13.55 0.80
N TYR A 218 22.72 -13.75 -0.04
CA TYR A 218 24.08 -14.07 0.39
C TYR A 218 25.10 -13.23 -0.35
N LYS A 219 25.93 -12.50 0.42
CA LYS A 219 27.05 -11.69 -0.08
C LYS A 219 26.70 -10.69 -1.22
N GLY A 220 25.44 -10.26 -1.32
CA GLY A 220 24.99 -9.29 -2.33
C GLY A 220 24.20 -9.89 -3.50
N ALA A 221 23.86 -11.18 -3.44
CA ALA A 221 23.07 -11.84 -4.47
C ALA A 221 22.04 -12.81 -3.87
N TRP A 222 20.93 -13.00 -4.57
CA TRP A 222 19.99 -14.08 -4.28
C TRP A 222 20.48 -15.38 -4.90
N ILE A 223 20.63 -16.41 -4.06
CA ILE A 223 21.15 -17.71 -4.47
C ILE A 223 20.29 -18.84 -3.91
N GLY A 224 20.40 -20.03 -4.49
CA GLY A 224 19.77 -21.22 -3.91
C GLY A 224 20.32 -21.52 -2.51
N PRO A 225 19.50 -22.11 -1.62
CA PRO A 225 19.90 -22.45 -0.26
C PRO A 225 21.01 -23.52 -0.23
N GLY A 226 21.64 -23.69 0.94
CA GLY A 226 22.66 -24.72 1.15
C GLY A 226 23.98 -24.44 0.42
N ASP A 227 24.62 -25.49 -0.12
CA ASP A 227 25.87 -25.41 -0.89
C ASP A 227 25.58 -25.31 -2.41
N SER A 228 24.80 -24.30 -2.77
CA SER A 228 24.42 -24.05 -4.15
C SER A 228 25.62 -23.56 -4.99
N ILE A 229 25.53 -23.75 -6.31
CA ILE A 229 26.52 -23.20 -7.27
C ILE A 229 26.67 -21.67 -7.05
N GLY A 230 25.55 -20.97 -6.84
CA GLY A 230 25.55 -19.54 -6.55
C GLY A 230 26.36 -19.18 -5.31
N LYS A 231 26.26 -19.97 -4.22
CA LYS A 231 27.06 -19.75 -3.01
C LYS A 231 28.55 -19.85 -3.30
N ARG A 232 28.97 -20.94 -3.95
CA ARG A 232 30.38 -21.18 -4.30
C ARG A 232 30.95 -20.10 -5.23
N MET A 233 30.13 -19.57 -6.13
CA MET A 233 30.51 -18.42 -6.97
C MET A 233 30.71 -17.16 -6.14
N MET A 234 29.76 -16.82 -5.26
CA MET A 234 29.86 -15.64 -4.40
C MET A 234 31.03 -15.70 -3.40
N ASP A 235 31.42 -16.90 -2.97
CA ASP A 235 32.59 -17.12 -2.12
C ASP A 235 33.91 -16.82 -2.83
N ARG A 236 33.97 -16.98 -4.16
CA ARG A 236 35.16 -16.70 -4.97
C ARG A 236 35.31 -15.23 -5.38
N ILE A 237 34.20 -14.51 -5.52
CA ILE A 237 34.17 -13.11 -5.99
C ILE A 237 34.69 -12.13 -4.92
N LYS A 238 34.64 -12.47 -3.64
CA LYS A 238 35.05 -11.59 -2.52
C LYS A 238 36.39 -11.98 -1.87
N LYS A 239 37.36 -12.48 -2.65
CA LYS A 239 38.79 -12.48 -2.28
C LYS A 239 39.46 -11.25 -2.88
#